data_AF-A0A850W4L9-F1
#
_entry.id   AF-A0A850W4L9-F1
#
_cell.length_a   1.000
_cell.length_b   1.000
_cell.length_c   1.000
_cell.angle_alpha   90.00
_cell.angle_beta   90.00
_cell.angle_gamma   90.00
#
_symmetry.space_group_name_H-M   'P 1'
#
loop_
_entity.id
_entity.type
_entity.pdbx_description
1 polymer ?
#
loop_
_entity_poly.entity_id
_entity_poly.type
_entity_poly.pdbx_seq_one_letter_code
_entity_poly.pdbx_strand_id
1 'polypeptide(L)' 'TLIKCMMIKCADVANTCRPLELCIEWAGRISEEYFAQTDEEKRQGLPVVMPVFDSNTCSIPKSRISFI' A
#
# COMPACT_ATOMS: atom_id res chain seq x y z
N THR A 1 14.42 -18.47 15.00
CA THR A 1 13.88 -19.64 14.28
C THR A 1 12.95 -19.16 13.18
N LEU A 2 12.75 -19.96 12.14
CA LEU A 2 11.92 -19.58 10.98
C LEU A 2 10.48 -19.19 11.36
N ILE A 3 9.92 -19.83 12.38
CA ILE A 3 8.58 -19.51 12.89
C ILE A 3 8.49 -18.05 13.36
N LYS A 4 9.51 -17.54 14.07
CA LYS A 4 9.54 -16.12 14.50
C LYS A 4 9.62 -15.17 13.32
N CYS A 5 10.40 -15.51 12.29
CA CYS A 5 10.46 -14.73 11.05
C CYS A 5 9.10 -14.70 10.34
N MET A 6 8.37 -15.82 10.36
CA MET A 6 7.04 -15.86 9.76
C MET A 6 6.01 -15.06 10.56
N MET A 7 6.02 -15.18 11.89
CA MET A 7 5.12 -14.41 12.75
C MET A 7 5.26 -12.90 12.52
N ILE A 8 6.50 -12.37 12.43
CA ILE A 8 6.69 -10.94 12.20
C ILE A 8 6.24 -10.52 10.79
N LYS A 9 6.48 -11.34 9.76
CA LYS A 9 6.02 -11.03 8.40
C LYS A 9 4.50 -11.03 8.29
N CYS A 10 3.82 -12.01 8.89
CA CYS A 10 2.37 -12.02 8.93
C CYS A 10 1.82 -10.80 9.67
N ALA A 11 2.41 -10.44 10.81
CA ALA A 11 1.98 -9.28 11.60
C ALA A 11 2.10 -7.95 10.82
N ASP A 12 3.16 -7.80 10.02
CA ASP A 12 3.47 -6.58 9.25
C ASP A 12 2.42 -6.28 8.17
N VAL A 13 1.92 -7.31 7.48
CA VAL A 13 0.90 -7.16 6.41
C VAL A 13 -0.51 -7.57 6.82
N ALA A 14 -0.77 -7.77 8.12
CA ALA A 14 -2.06 -8.24 8.65
C ALA A 14 -3.21 -7.23 8.56
N ASN A 15 -3.01 -6.06 7.96
CA ASN A 15 -4.02 -5.00 7.87
C ASN A 15 -5.30 -5.47 7.16
N THR A 16 -5.20 -6.37 6.19
CA THR A 16 -6.35 -6.98 5.49
C THR A 16 -7.15 -7.95 6.37
N CYS A 17 -6.55 -8.43 7.46
CA CYS A 17 -7.17 -9.34 8.42
C CYS A 17 -7.80 -8.61 9.63
N ARG A 18 -7.75 -7.27 9.66
CA ARG A 18 -8.39 -6.45 10.70
C ARG A 18 -9.88 -6.24 10.40
N PRO A 19 -10.70 -5.85 11.40
CA PRO A 19 -12.06 -5.37 11.16
C PRO A 19 -12.13 -4.35 10.02
N LEU A 20 -13.25 -4.35 9.29
CA LEU A 20 -13.40 -3.63 8.02
C LEU A 20 -12.98 -2.16 8.11
N GLU A 21 -13.41 -1.45 9.15
CA GLU A 21 -13.09 -0.02 9.35
C GLU A 21 -11.58 0.21 9.41
N LEU A 22 -10.85 -0.62 10.15
CA LEU A 22 -9.40 -0.55 10.25
C LEU A 22 -8.72 -0.95 8.94
N CYS A 23 -9.23 -1.98 8.24
CA CYS A 23 -8.71 -2.39 6.94
C CYS A 23 -8.81 -1.25 5.91
N ILE A 24 -9.93 -0.53 5.90
CA ILE A 24 -10.16 0.64 5.04
C ILE A 24 -9.19 1.77 5.41
N GLU A 25 -9.05 2.07 6.70
CA GLU A 25 -8.15 3.12 7.18
C GLU A 25 -6.69 2.84 6.78
N TRP A 26 -6.20 1.62 7.02
CA TRP A 26 -4.84 1.23 6.64
C TRP A 26 -4.63 1.23 5.13
N ALA A 27 -5.64 0.84 4.35
CA ALA A 27 -5.59 0.93 2.90
C ALA A 27 -5.48 2.38 2.40
N GLY A 28 -6.19 3.32 3.03
CA GLY A 28 -6.08 4.75 2.74
C GLY A 28 -4.68 5.29 3.05
N ARG A 29 -4.19 5.06 4.27
CA ARG A 29 -2.88 5.55 4.73
C ARG A 29 -1.72 5.11 3.82
N ILE A 30 -1.65 3.82 3.46
CA ILE A 30 -0.57 3.34 2.58
C ILE A 30 -0.72 3.85 1.15
N SER A 31 -1.96 4.09 0.69
CA SER A 31 -2.19 4.64 -0.65
C SER A 31 -1.75 6.09 -0.71
N GLU A 32 -2.03 6.90 0.32
CA GLU A 32 -1.55 8.28 0.44
C GLU A 32 -0.02 8.35 0.44
N GLU A 33 0.66 7.44 1.13
CA GLU A 33 2.13 7.35 1.12
C GLU A 33 2.68 7.08 -0.28
N TYR A 34 2.11 6.12 -1.01
CA TYR A 34 2.53 5.81 -2.39
C TYR A 34 2.19 6.93 -3.38
N PHE A 35 1.09 7.64 -3.17
CA PHE A 35 0.74 8.81 -3.98
C PHE A 35 1.76 9.93 -3.78
N ALA A 36 2.14 10.22 -2.54
CA ALA A 36 3.15 11.24 -2.24
C ALA A 36 4.51 10.91 -2.89
N GLN A 37 4.94 9.64 -2.85
CA GLN A 37 6.15 9.22 -3.55
C GLN A 37 6.03 9.40 -5.07
N THR A 38 4.93 8.93 -5.66
CA THR A 38 4.71 9.00 -7.11
C THR A 38 4.66 10.44 -7.62
N ASP A 39 4.03 11.33 -6.87
CA ASP A 39 3.96 12.76 -7.20
C ASP A 39 5.34 13.42 -7.12
N GLU A 40 6.15 13.06 -6.12
CA GLU A 40 7.51 13.57 -5.98
C GLU A 40 8.46 13.04 -7.06
N GLU A 41 8.35 11.76 -7.43
CA GLU A 41 9.08 11.17 -8.55
C GLU A 41 8.80 11.92 -9.85
N LYS A 42 7.53 12.21 -10.15
CA LYS A 42 7.14 13.01 -11.31
C LYS A 42 7.68 14.43 -11.23
N ARG A 43 7.55 15.08 -10.07
CA ARG A 43 7.98 16.47 -9.86
C ARG A 43 9.48 16.65 -10.08
N GLN A 44 10.28 15.67 -9.66
CA GLN A 44 11.73 15.67 -9.85
C GLN A 44 12.18 15.13 -11.22
N GLY A 45 11.25 14.59 -12.03
CA GLY A 45 11.59 13.92 -13.29
C GLY A 45 12.34 12.60 -13.08
N LEU A 46 12.17 11.95 -11.93
CA LEU A 46 12.71 10.63 -11.63
C LEU A 46 11.89 9.52 -12.32
N PRO A 47 12.48 8.34 -12.54
CA PRO A 47 11.72 7.17 -12.98
C PRO A 47 10.63 6.82 -11.95
N VAL A 48 9.36 6.84 -12.39
CA VAL A 48 8.23 6.48 -11.52
C VAL A 48 8.23 4.97 -11.30
N VAL A 49 8.42 4.53 -10.05
CA VAL A 49 8.54 3.09 -9.74
C VAL A 49 7.21 2.42 -9.41
N MET A 50 6.19 3.21 -9.03
CA MET A 50 4.85 2.73 -8.69
C MET A 50 3.77 3.34 -9.61
N PRO A 51 3.81 3.13 -10.94
CA PRO A 51 2.94 3.84 -11.89
C PRO A 51 1.44 3.58 -11.71
N VAL A 52 1.05 2.52 -11.01
CA VAL A 52 -0.36 2.18 -10.70
C VAL A 52 -0.88 2.99 -9.49
N PHE A 53 0.01 3.52 -8.65
CA PHE A 53 -0.32 4.33 -7.48
C PHE A 53 -0.20 5.82 -7.79
N ASP A 54 -0.93 6.26 -8.81
CA ASP A 54 -1.11 7.67 -9.15
C ASP A 54 -2.42 8.18 -8.51
N SER A 55 -2.36 9.26 -7.75
CA SER A 55 -3.51 9.87 -7.08
C SER A 55 -4.67 10.21 -8.03
N ASN A 56 -4.38 10.43 -9.32
CA ASN A 56 -5.36 10.81 -10.34
C ASN A 56 -6.04 9.60 -11.00
N THR A 57 -5.48 8.40 -10.89
CA THR A 57 -5.96 7.22 -11.66
C THR A 57 -6.11 5.94 -10.82
N CYS A 58 -5.49 5.87 -9.65
CA CYS A 58 -5.49 4.69 -8.82
C CYS A 58 -6.87 4.41 -8.21
N SER A 59 -7.33 3.16 -8.35
CA SER A 59 -8.52 2.68 -7.65
C SER A 59 -8.09 1.89 -6.41
N ILE A 60 -8.12 2.53 -5.23
CA ILE A 60 -7.71 1.90 -3.96
C ILE A 60 -8.39 0.54 -3.75
N PRO A 61 -9.73 0.36 -3.94
CA PRO A 61 -10.35 -0.95 -3.76
C PRO A 61 -9.80 -2.03 -4.69
N LYS A 62 -9.55 -1.71 -5.98
CA LYS A 62 -8.98 -2.66 -6.93
C LYS A 62 -7.52 -3.00 -6.59
N SER A 63 -6.74 -2.00 -6.21
CA SER A 63 -5.34 -2.19 -5.80
C SER A 63 -5.24 -3.08 -4.55
N ARG A 64 -6.17 -2.96 -3.60
CA ARG A 64 -6.22 -3.84 -2.41
C ARG A 64 -6.59 -5.27 -2.77
N ILE A 65 -7.54 -5.48 -3.68
CA ILE A 65 -7.89 -6.83 -4.18
C ILE A 65 -6.68 -7.47 -4.88
N SER A 66 -5.90 -6.70 -5.63
CA SER A 66 -4.71 -7.22 -6.32
C SER A 66 -3.53 -7.54 -5.39
N PHE A 67 -3.51 -6.98 -4.18
CA PHE A 67 -2.45 -7.22 -3.20
C PHE A 67 -2.71 -8.47 -2.34
N ILE A 68 -3.98 -8.80 -2.11
CA ILE A 68 -4.42 -10.03 -1.42
C ILE A 68 -4.21 -11.23 -2.33
#